data_AF-A0A2G6GBI6-F1
#
_entry.id   AF-A0A2G6GBI6-F1
#
_cell.length_a   1.000
_cell.length_b   1.000
_cell.length_c   1.000
_cell.angle_alpha   90.00
_cell.angle_beta   90.00
_cell.angle_gamma   90.00
#
_symmetry.space_group_name_H-M   'P 1'
#
loop_
_entity.id
_entity.type
_entity.pdbx_description
1 polymer ?
#
loop_
_entity_poly.entity_id
_entity_poly.type
_entity_poly.pdbx_seq_one_letter_code
_entity_poly.pdbx_strand_id
1 'polypeptide(L)'
;METRYVFDKDGTITPPNKAIEKKHIPVFASFIEKHKTTLLTARDLQTCLEHIVYPLTEFSSDINLQNLSFACSNGAQIYVFKNNTYKKMSTDSNALGNRDKIETDLDSTYKEALRITREVFPEASIEIRGDFFAALPCIPRNSSTQKRNSLDPNATKRREITLSLKKIFPDFFEILPGGKTSIDIAVINKEYGMRHIIGYFQVQNPSDVHYFGDSFEGGNDEPVKNIQGIHIHEVGNPDDTFGYLKTL
;
A
#
# COMPACT_ATOMS: atom_id res chain seq x y z
N MET A 1 -23.98 3.63 13.53
CA MET A 1 -22.91 2.69 13.12
C MET A 1 -22.09 3.43 12.09
N GLU A 2 -20.77 3.40 12.19
CA GLU A 2 -19.91 4.31 11.43
C GLU A 2 -19.24 3.57 10.28
N THR A 3 -19.71 3.83 9.05
CA THR A 3 -19.12 3.28 7.82
C THR A 3 -17.70 3.80 7.63
N ARG A 4 -16.78 2.90 7.27
CA ARG A 4 -15.38 3.21 7.00
C ARG A 4 -15.03 2.91 5.55
N TYR A 5 -14.47 3.91 4.88
CA TYR A 5 -14.00 3.83 3.52
C TYR A 5 -12.48 3.71 3.52
N VAL A 6 -11.98 2.62 2.96
CA VAL A 6 -10.56 2.34 2.84
C VAL A 6 -10.18 2.33 1.37
N PHE A 7 -9.07 2.97 1.02
CA PHE A 7 -8.63 3.09 -0.37
C PHE A 7 -7.17 2.65 -0.46
N ASP A 8 -6.82 1.92 -1.50
CA ASP A 8 -5.46 2.03 -2.01
C ASP A 8 -5.15 3.50 -2.41
N LYS A 9 -3.87 3.84 -2.44
CA LYS A 9 -3.40 5.18 -2.81
C LYS A 9 -3.03 5.30 -4.29
N ASP A 10 -2.12 4.45 -4.78
CA ASP A 10 -1.42 4.62 -6.06
C ASP A 10 -2.17 3.89 -7.17
N GLY A 11 -2.89 4.61 -8.04
CA GLY A 11 -3.79 4.05 -9.05
C GLY A 11 -5.26 4.18 -8.65
N THR A 12 -5.54 4.32 -7.35
CA THR A 12 -6.90 4.45 -6.81
C THR A 12 -7.29 5.89 -6.42
N ILE A 13 -6.51 6.59 -5.57
CA ILE A 13 -6.79 8.01 -5.18
C ILE A 13 -5.88 8.99 -5.91
N THR A 14 -4.70 8.53 -6.31
CA THR A 14 -3.67 9.34 -6.98
C THR A 14 -3.12 8.60 -8.18
N PRO A 15 -2.59 9.30 -9.20
CA PRO A 15 -1.74 8.63 -10.17
C PRO A 15 -0.52 7.99 -9.47
N PRO A 16 0.05 6.90 -10.01
CA PRO A 16 1.14 6.18 -9.34
C PRO A 16 2.32 7.08 -8.96
N ASN A 17 2.66 7.10 -7.66
CA ASN A 17 3.75 7.89 -7.08
C ASN A 17 3.67 9.39 -7.39
N LYS A 18 2.44 9.94 -7.47
CA LYS A 18 2.20 11.38 -7.61
C LYS A 18 1.20 11.86 -6.55
N ALA A 19 1.12 13.19 -6.42
CA ALA A 19 0.07 13.84 -5.66
C ALA A 19 -1.30 13.67 -6.32
N ILE A 20 -2.35 13.78 -5.51
CA ILE A 20 -3.75 13.86 -5.97
C ILE A 20 -3.89 14.96 -7.03
N GLU A 21 -4.66 14.69 -8.09
CA GLU A 21 -4.85 15.66 -9.16
C GLU A 21 -5.77 16.79 -8.69
N LYS A 22 -5.48 18.03 -9.12
CA LYS A 22 -6.24 19.22 -8.71
C LYS A 22 -7.75 19.10 -8.97
N LYS A 23 -8.15 18.41 -10.04
CA LYS A 23 -9.56 18.15 -10.39
C LYS A 23 -10.31 17.29 -9.37
N HIS A 24 -9.60 16.46 -8.60
CA HIS A 24 -10.19 15.53 -7.63
C HIS A 24 -10.24 16.08 -6.21
N ILE A 25 -9.39 17.07 -5.89
CA ILE A 25 -9.27 17.66 -4.55
C ILE A 25 -10.63 18.12 -3.98
N PRO A 26 -11.49 18.86 -4.70
CA PRO A 26 -12.76 19.32 -4.13
C PRO A 26 -13.69 18.16 -3.75
N VAL A 27 -13.71 17.11 -4.59
CA VAL A 27 -14.53 15.92 -4.34
C VAL A 27 -14.01 15.16 -3.13
N PHE A 28 -12.69 14.94 -3.06
CA PHE A 28 -12.08 14.23 -1.94
C PHE A 28 -12.24 14.99 -0.62
N ALA A 29 -12.02 16.31 -0.63
CA ALA A 29 -12.22 17.17 0.53
C ALA A 29 -13.65 17.06 1.08
N SER A 30 -14.67 17.20 0.21
CA SER A 30 -16.06 17.07 0.62
C SER A 30 -16.41 15.67 1.11
N PHE A 31 -15.78 14.63 0.54
CA PHE A 31 -15.98 13.25 0.96
C PHE A 31 -15.43 13.00 2.36
N ILE A 32 -14.18 13.38 2.64
CA ILE A 32 -13.55 13.15 3.95
C ILE A 32 -14.20 13.98 5.06
N GLU A 33 -14.86 15.09 4.76
CA GLU A 33 -15.65 15.84 5.76
C GLU A 33 -16.80 15.00 6.34
N LYS A 34 -17.36 14.08 5.54
CA LYS A 34 -18.56 13.29 5.88
C LYS A 34 -18.24 11.85 6.27
N HIS A 35 -17.13 11.31 5.76
CA HIS A 35 -16.86 9.87 5.81
C HIS A 35 -15.52 9.56 6.46
N LYS A 36 -15.51 8.57 7.37
CA LYS A 36 -14.27 8.03 7.92
C LYS A 36 -13.48 7.34 6.81
N THR A 37 -12.32 7.88 6.52
CA THR A 37 -11.49 7.52 5.38
C THR A 37 -10.11 7.07 5.84
N THR A 38 -9.63 5.96 5.28
CA THR A 38 -8.29 5.44 5.53
C THR A 38 -7.61 5.17 4.20
N LEU A 39 -6.41 5.70 3.95
CA LEU A 39 -5.60 5.25 2.82
C LEU A 39 -4.67 4.13 3.27
N LEU A 40 -4.81 2.95 2.68
CA LEU A 40 -3.96 1.78 2.89
C LEU A 40 -2.90 1.72 1.80
N THR A 41 -1.63 1.84 2.16
CA THR A 41 -0.55 1.97 1.17
C THR A 41 0.78 1.43 1.69
N ALA A 42 1.63 0.96 0.78
CA ALA A 42 3.02 0.61 1.08
C ALA A 42 3.91 1.85 1.37
N ARG A 43 3.43 3.06 1.08
CA ARG A 43 4.19 4.30 1.29
C ARG A 43 4.34 4.67 2.76
N ASP A 44 5.36 5.48 3.03
CA ASP A 44 5.52 6.13 4.33
C ASP A 44 4.53 7.30 4.52
N LEU A 45 4.46 7.79 5.76
CA LEU A 45 3.60 8.92 6.11
C LEU A 45 3.99 10.17 5.34
N GLN A 46 5.29 10.46 5.17
CA GLN A 46 5.76 11.70 4.54
C GLN A 46 5.24 11.81 3.09
N THR A 47 5.33 10.72 2.34
CA THR A 47 4.76 10.62 0.99
C THR A 47 3.25 10.84 1.01
N CYS A 48 2.55 10.30 2.01
CA CYS A 48 1.11 10.53 2.16
C CYS A 48 0.79 12.00 2.44
N LEU A 49 1.58 12.68 3.29
CA LEU A 49 1.41 14.10 3.55
C LEU A 49 1.60 14.93 2.29
N GLU A 50 2.69 14.68 1.56
CA GLU A 50 3.03 15.40 0.33
C GLU A 50 2.00 15.18 -0.78
N HIS A 51 1.52 13.94 -0.94
CA HIS A 51 0.65 13.58 -2.05
C HIS A 51 -0.83 13.85 -1.79
N ILE A 52 -1.25 13.95 -0.52
CA ILE A 52 -2.67 14.05 -0.14
C ILE A 52 -2.92 15.26 0.74
N VAL A 53 -2.24 15.35 1.89
CA VAL A 53 -2.57 16.35 2.91
C VAL A 53 -2.20 17.76 2.46
N TYR A 54 -0.98 17.99 1.96
CA TYR A 54 -0.57 19.33 1.53
C TYR A 54 -1.47 19.88 0.41
N PRO A 55 -1.77 19.12 -0.67
CA PRO A 55 -2.71 19.57 -1.69
C PRO A 55 -4.11 19.88 -1.15
N LEU A 56 -4.64 19.09 -0.21
CA LEU A 56 -5.91 19.36 0.44
C LEU A 56 -5.84 20.69 1.22
N THR A 57 -4.84 20.86 2.09
CA THR A 57 -4.72 22.06 2.92
C THR A 57 -4.37 23.32 2.14
N GLU A 58 -3.72 23.20 0.98
CA GLU A 58 -3.52 24.31 0.03
C GLU A 58 -4.85 24.74 -0.61
N PHE A 59 -5.75 23.79 -0.85
CA PHE A 59 -7.09 24.08 -1.37
C PHE A 59 -7.99 24.74 -0.32
N SER A 60 -7.96 24.28 0.94
CA SER A 60 -8.66 24.91 2.05
C SER A 60 -8.04 24.53 3.40
N SER A 61 -7.77 25.54 4.24
CA SER A 61 -7.24 25.36 5.60
C SER A 61 -8.25 24.74 6.57
N ASP A 62 -9.54 24.76 6.22
CA ASP A 62 -10.63 24.36 7.12
C ASP A 62 -11.03 22.89 6.95
N ILE A 63 -10.33 22.15 6.08
CA ILE A 63 -10.62 20.73 5.83
C ILE A 63 -10.46 19.93 7.12
N ASN A 64 -11.51 19.19 7.45
CA ASN A 64 -11.50 18.31 8.60
C ASN A 64 -10.68 17.03 8.33
N LEU A 65 -9.40 17.08 8.70
CA LEU A 65 -8.49 15.94 8.60
C LEU A 65 -8.73 14.84 9.65
N GLN A 66 -9.60 15.05 10.65
CA GLN A 66 -9.85 14.03 11.70
C GLN A 66 -10.48 12.75 11.15
N ASN A 67 -11.13 12.84 10.00
CA ASN A 67 -11.73 11.71 9.32
C ASN A 67 -10.76 11.00 8.37
N LEU A 68 -9.61 11.61 8.05
CA LEU A 68 -8.60 11.03 7.17
C LEU A 68 -7.47 10.42 7.99
N SER A 69 -7.28 9.11 7.82
CA SER A 69 -6.21 8.34 8.46
C SER A 69 -5.35 7.65 7.40
N PHE A 70 -4.13 7.27 7.78
CA PHE A 70 -3.19 6.57 6.90
C PHE A 70 -2.75 5.26 7.52
N ALA A 71 -2.91 4.17 6.78
CA ALA A 71 -2.40 2.86 7.09
C ALA A 71 -1.18 2.62 6.17
N CYS A 72 -0.02 3.07 6.65
CA CYS A 72 1.24 3.05 5.92
C CYS A 72 1.93 1.69 6.02
N SER A 73 2.89 1.44 5.12
CA SER A 73 3.60 0.16 5.04
C SER A 73 2.66 -1.04 4.96
N ASN A 74 1.67 -0.99 4.06
CA ASN A 74 0.59 -1.97 3.92
C ASN A 74 -0.22 -2.18 5.22
N GLY A 75 -0.33 -1.12 6.03
CA GLY A 75 -1.12 -1.12 7.26
C GLY A 75 -0.37 -1.59 8.50
N ALA A 76 0.96 -1.69 8.46
CA ALA A 76 1.75 -2.03 9.65
C ALA A 76 1.71 -0.88 10.66
N GLN A 77 1.54 0.34 10.14
CA GLN A 77 1.52 1.56 10.92
C GLN A 77 0.23 2.34 10.62
N ILE A 78 -0.56 2.61 11.65
CA ILE A 78 -1.75 3.46 11.54
C ILE A 78 -1.46 4.84 12.12
N TYR A 79 -1.69 5.86 11.30
CA TYR A 79 -1.57 7.27 11.65
C TYR A 79 -2.93 7.93 11.63
N VAL A 80 -3.23 8.68 12.68
CA VAL A 80 -4.48 9.46 12.79
C VAL A 80 -4.17 10.91 13.11
N PHE A 81 -5.01 11.81 12.64
CA PHE A 81 -4.86 13.23 12.89
C PHE A 81 -5.35 13.59 14.31
N LYS A 82 -4.42 14.03 15.17
CA LYS A 82 -4.69 14.46 16.55
C LYS A 82 -3.78 15.61 16.94
N ASN A 83 -4.35 16.64 17.58
CA ASN A 83 -3.63 17.84 18.01
C ASN A 83 -2.86 18.49 16.85
N ASN A 84 -3.56 18.71 15.71
CA ASN A 84 -3.03 19.34 14.51
C ASN A 84 -1.85 18.63 13.83
N THR A 85 -1.66 17.34 14.09
CA THR A 85 -0.61 16.54 13.43
C THR A 85 -1.02 15.07 13.30
N TYR A 86 -0.40 14.36 12.35
CA TYR A 86 -0.56 12.92 12.23
C TYR A 86 0.34 12.20 13.24
N LYS A 87 -0.28 11.44 14.15
CA LYS A 87 0.43 10.64 15.15
C LYS A 87 0.35 9.18 14.80
N LYS A 88 1.48 8.47 14.93
CA LYS A 88 1.52 7.00 14.87
C LYS A 88 0.79 6.48 16.11
N MET A 89 -0.37 5.87 15.91
CA MET A 89 -1.22 5.42 17.03
C MET A 89 -1.18 3.93 17.25
N SER A 90 -0.88 3.17 16.21
CA SER A 90 -0.72 1.74 16.31
C SER A 90 0.43 1.30 15.43
N THR A 91 1.29 0.49 16.02
CA THR A 91 2.09 -0.51 15.32
C THR A 91 1.53 -1.82 15.83
N ASP A 92 0.87 -2.59 14.98
CA ASP A 92 0.24 -3.81 15.47
C ASP A 92 1.31 -4.84 15.82
N SER A 93 1.49 -5.07 17.12
CA SER A 93 2.39 -6.08 17.66
C SER A 93 1.79 -7.49 17.63
N ASN A 94 0.46 -7.64 17.47
CA ASN A 94 -0.26 -8.92 17.48
C ASN A 94 -0.49 -9.47 16.06
N ALA A 95 -0.74 -8.59 15.10
CA ALA A 95 -0.38 -8.74 13.70
C ALA A 95 0.95 -9.50 13.57
N LEU A 96 1.98 -9.02 14.26
CA LEU A 96 3.28 -9.65 14.32
C LEU A 96 3.27 -10.73 15.40
N GLY A 97 2.35 -11.71 15.31
CA GLY A 97 2.24 -12.85 16.22
C GLY A 97 3.50 -13.73 16.34
N ASN A 98 4.60 -13.29 15.71
CA ASN A 98 5.95 -13.74 15.91
C ASN A 98 6.95 -12.58 15.61
N ARG A 99 6.75 -11.38 16.13
CA ARG A 99 7.60 -10.19 15.87
C ARG A 99 9.07 -10.48 16.14
N ASP A 100 9.37 -11.19 17.22
CA ASP A 100 10.73 -11.60 17.58
C ASP A 100 11.32 -12.61 16.58
N LYS A 101 10.50 -13.41 15.92
CA LYS A 101 10.91 -14.32 14.83
C LYS A 101 11.02 -13.60 13.49
N ILE A 102 10.16 -12.62 13.21
CA ILE A 102 10.15 -11.84 11.96
C ILE A 102 11.31 -10.84 11.97
N GLU A 103 11.51 -10.06 13.04
CA GLU A 103 12.59 -9.06 13.13
C GLU A 103 13.98 -9.70 13.20
N THR A 104 14.14 -10.85 13.85
CA THR A 104 15.43 -11.56 13.91
C THR A 104 15.80 -12.21 12.55
N ASP A 105 14.83 -12.47 11.66
CA ASP A 105 15.04 -13.11 10.36
C ASP A 105 14.72 -12.23 9.14
N LEU A 106 14.44 -10.93 9.28
CA LEU A 106 14.21 -10.06 8.11
C LEU A 106 15.48 -9.88 7.27
N ASP A 107 16.64 -9.75 7.92
CA ASP A 107 17.93 -9.67 7.24
C ASP A 107 18.27 -10.99 6.52
N SER A 108 18.00 -12.15 7.13
CA SER A 108 18.19 -13.46 6.50
C SER A 108 17.22 -13.67 5.33
N THR A 109 15.95 -13.29 5.50
CA THR A 109 14.90 -13.28 4.47
C THR A 109 15.31 -12.44 3.27
N TYR A 110 15.73 -11.19 3.51
CA TYR A 110 16.14 -10.28 2.46
C TYR A 110 17.42 -10.72 1.74
N LYS A 111 18.39 -11.28 2.47
CA LYS A 111 19.58 -11.90 1.88
C LYS A 111 19.23 -13.08 0.99
N GLU A 112 18.32 -13.95 1.43
CA GLU A 112 17.89 -15.10 0.64
C GLU A 112 17.09 -14.68 -0.60
N ALA A 113 16.18 -13.71 -0.45
CA ALA A 113 15.44 -13.15 -1.57
C ALA A 113 16.38 -12.53 -2.62
N LEU A 114 17.40 -11.79 -2.17
CA LEU A 114 18.42 -11.24 -3.04
C LEU A 114 19.28 -12.33 -3.69
N ARG A 115 19.63 -13.39 -2.96
CA ARG A 115 20.40 -14.54 -3.48
C ARG A 115 19.66 -15.22 -4.63
N ILE A 116 18.38 -15.57 -4.43
CA ILE A 116 17.53 -16.18 -5.46
C ILE A 116 17.35 -15.23 -6.64
N THR A 117 17.12 -13.94 -6.38
CA THR A 117 16.98 -12.95 -7.46
C THR A 117 18.25 -12.85 -8.31
N ARG A 118 19.43 -12.95 -7.70
CA ARG A 118 20.73 -12.90 -8.39
C ARG A 118 21.02 -14.09 -9.29
N GLU A 119 20.37 -15.23 -9.08
CA GLU A 119 20.47 -16.38 -10.00
C GLU A 119 19.93 -16.05 -11.39
N VAL A 120 18.93 -15.15 -11.45
CA VAL A 120 18.32 -14.70 -12.72
C VAL A 120 18.82 -13.32 -13.14
N PHE A 121 19.07 -12.43 -12.18
CA PHE A 121 19.48 -11.05 -12.39
C PHE A 121 20.77 -10.75 -11.60
N PRO A 122 21.97 -11.05 -12.17
CA PRO A 122 23.23 -10.98 -11.42
C PRO A 122 23.54 -9.60 -10.82
N GLU A 123 23.07 -8.53 -11.45
CA GLU A 123 23.26 -7.15 -10.97
C GLU A 123 22.19 -6.72 -9.94
N ALA A 124 21.37 -7.65 -9.45
CA ALA A 124 20.34 -7.32 -8.48
C ALA A 124 20.94 -6.79 -7.17
N SER A 125 20.27 -5.81 -6.60
CA SER A 125 20.59 -5.20 -5.31
C SER A 125 19.37 -5.22 -4.39
N ILE A 126 19.55 -4.73 -3.17
CA ILE A 126 18.45 -4.52 -2.22
C ILE A 126 18.45 -3.07 -1.74
N GLU A 127 17.27 -2.50 -1.65
CA GLU A 127 16.98 -1.19 -1.10
C GLU A 127 15.93 -1.34 0.00
N ILE A 128 16.33 -1.26 1.27
CA ILE A 128 15.40 -1.25 2.40
C ILE A 128 14.74 0.13 2.47
N ARG A 129 13.40 0.17 2.52
CA ARG A 129 12.62 1.41 2.53
C ARG A 129 11.70 1.42 3.74
N GLY A 130 12.23 1.91 4.86
CA GLY A 130 11.55 1.85 6.15
C GLY A 130 11.50 0.43 6.72
N ASP A 131 10.63 0.22 7.70
CA ASP A 131 10.69 -0.97 8.57
C ASP A 131 10.09 -2.24 7.93
N PHE A 132 9.21 -2.09 6.93
CA PHE A 132 8.37 -3.20 6.44
C PHE A 132 8.33 -3.33 4.91
N PHE A 133 9.28 -2.71 4.21
CA PHE A 133 9.34 -2.77 2.75
C PHE A 133 10.78 -2.81 2.27
N ALA A 134 11.05 -3.68 1.30
CA ALA A 134 12.28 -3.68 0.53
C ALA A 134 11.97 -3.76 -0.97
N ALA A 135 12.71 -3.01 -1.76
CA ALA A 135 12.77 -3.23 -3.20
C ALA A 135 14.03 -4.01 -3.54
N LEU A 136 13.92 -4.97 -4.44
CA LEU A 136 15.03 -5.66 -5.09
C LEU A 136 15.13 -5.16 -6.54
N PRO A 137 15.87 -4.07 -6.82
CA PRO A 137 16.18 -3.71 -8.20
C PRO A 137 16.92 -4.87 -8.88
N CYS A 138 16.43 -5.31 -10.03
CA CYS A 138 17.03 -6.36 -10.84
C CYS A 138 18.17 -5.85 -11.76
N ILE A 139 18.36 -4.54 -11.83
CA ILE A 139 19.39 -3.85 -12.62
C ILE A 139 19.75 -2.51 -11.95
N PRO A 140 20.97 -1.96 -12.11
CA PRO A 140 21.33 -0.69 -11.51
C PRO A 140 20.36 0.44 -11.88
N ARG A 141 19.99 1.28 -10.90
CA ARG A 141 19.00 2.37 -11.05
C ARG A 141 19.36 3.35 -12.17
N ASN A 142 20.65 3.62 -12.37
CA ASN A 142 21.20 4.50 -13.40
C ASN A 142 21.27 3.86 -14.81
N SER A 143 20.74 2.64 -14.98
CA SER A 143 20.68 2.00 -16.30
C SER A 143 19.81 2.77 -17.27
N SER A 144 20.19 2.76 -18.55
CA SER A 144 19.46 3.46 -19.61
C SER A 144 18.02 2.94 -19.75
N THR A 145 17.12 3.81 -20.22
CA THR A 145 15.72 3.47 -20.48
C THR A 145 15.57 2.24 -21.37
N GLN A 146 16.42 2.11 -22.40
CA GLN A 146 16.43 0.96 -23.28
C GLN A 146 16.75 -0.35 -22.53
N LYS A 147 17.78 -0.36 -21.68
CA LYS A 147 18.12 -1.52 -20.83
C LYS A 147 16.97 -1.87 -19.88
N ARG A 148 16.40 -0.85 -19.22
CA ARG A 148 15.28 -1.03 -18.28
C ARG A 148 14.04 -1.62 -18.96
N ASN A 149 13.71 -1.18 -20.18
CA ASN A 149 12.56 -1.68 -20.93
C ASN A 149 12.78 -3.09 -21.50
N SER A 150 14.03 -3.46 -21.82
CA SER A 150 14.36 -4.77 -22.41
C SER A 150 14.66 -5.86 -21.39
N LEU A 151 14.89 -5.51 -20.12
CA LEU A 151 15.28 -6.45 -19.06
C LEU A 151 14.28 -7.61 -18.89
N ASP A 152 13.00 -7.27 -18.71
CA ASP A 152 11.91 -8.21 -18.49
C ASP A 152 10.57 -7.56 -18.92
N PRO A 153 10.35 -7.37 -20.24
CA PRO A 153 9.27 -6.52 -20.77
C PRO A 153 7.87 -6.90 -20.27
N ASN A 154 7.65 -8.20 -20.08
CA ASN A 154 6.37 -8.75 -19.65
C ASN A 154 6.35 -9.16 -18.18
N ALA A 155 7.40 -8.85 -17.41
CA ALA A 155 7.58 -9.28 -16.02
C ALA A 155 7.61 -10.81 -15.80
N THR A 156 7.80 -11.63 -16.84
CA THR A 156 7.73 -13.10 -16.75
C THR A 156 8.77 -13.64 -15.77
N LYS A 157 10.03 -13.21 -15.92
CA LYS A 157 11.14 -13.67 -15.06
C LYS A 157 10.92 -13.24 -13.61
N ARG A 158 10.50 -11.99 -13.39
CA ARG A 158 10.21 -11.50 -12.04
C ARG A 158 9.03 -12.22 -11.41
N ARG A 159 7.98 -12.59 -12.16
CA ARG A 159 6.88 -13.40 -11.65
C ARG A 159 7.31 -14.82 -11.25
N GLU A 160 8.19 -15.45 -12.02
CA GLU A 160 8.74 -16.77 -11.64
C GLU A 160 9.56 -16.71 -10.34
N ILE A 161 10.35 -15.64 -10.18
CA ILE A 161 11.08 -15.38 -8.92
C ILE A 161 10.08 -15.15 -7.78
N THR A 162 9.08 -14.28 -7.95
CA THR A 162 8.12 -13.99 -6.87
C THR A 162 7.36 -15.24 -6.43
N LEU A 163 6.96 -16.12 -7.37
CA LEU A 163 6.36 -17.41 -7.06
C LEU A 163 7.30 -18.34 -6.28
N SER A 164 8.60 -18.31 -6.59
CA SER A 164 9.60 -19.09 -5.87
C SER A 164 9.83 -18.57 -4.45
N LEU A 165 9.91 -17.24 -4.29
CA LEU A 165 10.04 -16.59 -2.99
C LEU A 165 8.81 -16.84 -2.10
N LYS A 166 7.59 -16.77 -2.66
CA LYS A 166 6.34 -17.04 -1.93
C LYS A 166 6.22 -18.47 -1.38
N LYS A 167 6.98 -19.44 -1.91
CA LYS A 167 7.02 -20.81 -1.36
C LYS A 167 7.90 -20.93 -0.12
N ILE A 168 8.79 -19.97 0.08
CA ILE A 168 9.81 -19.98 1.14
C ILE A 168 9.39 -19.04 2.26
N PHE A 169 8.80 -17.90 1.91
CA PHE A 169 8.38 -16.89 2.87
C PHE A 169 6.95 -17.12 3.36
N PRO A 170 6.62 -16.67 4.59
CA PRO A 170 5.26 -16.75 5.10
C PRO A 170 4.24 -16.05 4.18
N ASP A 171 3.02 -16.59 4.12
CA ASP A 171 1.95 -16.12 3.22
C ASP A 171 1.51 -14.66 3.46
N PHE A 172 1.83 -14.10 4.63
CA PHE A 172 1.52 -12.71 4.94
C PHE A 172 2.48 -11.72 4.28
N PHE A 173 3.64 -12.16 3.75
CA PHE A 173 4.50 -11.31 2.91
C PHE A 173 3.84 -11.06 1.56
N GLU A 174 3.92 -9.81 1.11
CA GLU A 174 3.53 -9.44 -0.24
C GLU A 174 4.77 -9.34 -1.12
N ILE A 175 4.86 -10.18 -2.14
CA ILE A 175 6.01 -10.25 -3.05
C ILE A 175 5.50 -10.14 -4.48
N LEU A 176 5.79 -9.01 -5.12
CA LEU A 176 5.23 -8.67 -6.42
C LEU A 176 6.29 -8.07 -7.35
N PRO A 177 6.16 -8.19 -8.67
CA PRO A 177 6.96 -7.40 -9.59
C PRO A 177 6.73 -5.89 -9.34
N GLY A 178 7.79 -5.18 -8.97
CA GLY A 178 7.80 -3.73 -8.76
C GLY A 178 8.18 -2.98 -10.03
N GLY A 179 7.29 -2.09 -10.49
CA GLY A 179 7.48 -1.29 -11.71
C GLY A 179 8.03 -2.12 -12.90
N LYS A 180 9.00 -1.55 -13.62
CA LYS A 180 9.62 -2.22 -14.79
C LYS A 180 10.78 -3.15 -14.45
N THR A 181 11.44 -2.97 -13.30
CA THR A 181 12.77 -3.54 -13.07
C THR A 181 13.05 -3.95 -11.63
N SER A 182 12.07 -3.97 -10.73
CA SER A 182 12.27 -4.47 -9.37
C SER A 182 11.31 -5.60 -9.03
N ILE A 183 11.62 -6.29 -7.93
CA ILE A 183 10.68 -7.09 -7.15
C ILE A 183 10.50 -6.35 -5.83
N ASP A 184 9.26 -6.11 -5.44
CA ASP A 184 8.93 -5.43 -4.20
C ASP A 184 8.52 -6.50 -3.18
N ILE A 185 9.03 -6.37 -1.96
CA ILE A 185 8.77 -7.26 -0.82
C ILE A 185 8.24 -6.39 0.31
N ALA A 186 6.96 -6.51 0.62
CA ALA A 186 6.38 -5.95 1.83
C ALA A 186 6.22 -7.07 2.87
N VAL A 187 6.58 -6.76 4.12
CA VAL A 187 6.52 -7.72 5.22
C VAL A 187 5.08 -8.11 5.54
N ILE A 188 4.10 -7.27 5.18
CA ILE A 188 2.68 -7.55 5.33
C ILE A 188 1.92 -7.20 4.04
N ASN A 189 0.89 -7.99 3.74
CA ASN A 189 -0.03 -7.74 2.62
C ASN A 189 -1.22 -6.86 3.05
N LYS A 190 -2.05 -6.47 2.09
CA LYS A 190 -3.22 -5.61 2.36
C LYS A 190 -4.36 -6.29 3.11
N GLU A 191 -4.49 -7.63 3.05
CA GLU A 191 -5.46 -8.36 3.87
C GLU A 191 -5.19 -8.09 5.35
N TYR A 192 -3.95 -8.27 5.74
CA TYR A 192 -3.50 -8.05 7.09
C TYR A 192 -3.64 -6.59 7.51
N GLY A 193 -3.22 -5.66 6.65
CA GLY A 193 -3.41 -4.22 6.87
C GLY A 193 -4.87 -3.86 7.12
N MET A 194 -5.78 -4.42 6.33
CA MET A 194 -7.22 -4.25 6.51
C MET A 194 -7.73 -4.84 7.83
N ARG A 195 -7.25 -6.03 8.25
CA ARG A 195 -7.60 -6.60 9.57
C ARG A 195 -7.13 -5.69 10.70
N HIS A 196 -5.93 -5.11 10.60
CA HIS A 196 -5.43 -4.14 11.57
C HIS A 196 -6.29 -2.86 11.58
N ILE A 197 -6.67 -2.32 10.41
CA ILE A 197 -7.59 -1.17 10.32
C ILE A 197 -8.92 -1.48 11.03
N ILE A 198 -9.56 -2.61 10.71
CA ILE A 198 -10.83 -3.04 11.29
C ILE A 198 -10.73 -3.16 12.81
N GLY A 199 -9.70 -3.82 13.32
CA GLY A 199 -9.46 -3.98 14.76
C GLY A 199 -9.16 -2.66 15.47
N TYR A 200 -8.28 -1.83 14.90
CA TYR A 200 -7.90 -0.54 15.50
C TYR A 200 -9.09 0.42 15.61
N PHE A 201 -9.90 0.52 14.56
CA PHE A 201 -11.09 1.37 14.56
C PHE A 201 -12.33 0.68 15.15
N GLN A 202 -12.19 -0.55 15.67
CA GLN A 202 -13.26 -1.32 16.31
C GLN A 202 -14.52 -1.42 15.45
N VAL A 203 -14.35 -1.61 14.15
CA VAL A 203 -15.49 -1.75 13.22
C VAL A 203 -16.23 -3.04 13.56
N GLN A 204 -17.51 -2.90 13.92
CA GLN A 204 -18.31 -4.01 14.45
C GLN A 204 -18.82 -4.95 13.36
N ASN A 205 -19.28 -4.40 12.23
CA ASN A 205 -19.80 -5.18 11.11
C ASN A 205 -18.87 -5.01 9.90
N PRO A 206 -18.39 -6.10 9.27
CA PRO A 206 -17.64 -6.02 8.03
C PRO A 206 -18.38 -5.27 6.90
N SER A 207 -19.72 -5.36 6.86
CA SER A 207 -20.55 -4.64 5.88
C SER A 207 -20.49 -3.12 6.02
N ASP A 208 -19.97 -2.59 7.13
CA ASP A 208 -19.72 -1.16 7.30
C ASP A 208 -18.38 -0.72 6.65
N VAL A 209 -17.65 -1.63 5.99
CA VAL A 209 -16.36 -1.35 5.36
C VAL A 209 -16.47 -1.39 3.85
N HIS A 210 -16.00 -0.33 3.20
CA HIS A 210 -15.86 -0.24 1.75
C HIS A 210 -14.39 -0.12 1.39
N TYR A 211 -13.87 -1.03 0.59
CA TYR A 211 -12.50 -1.02 0.09
C TYR A 211 -12.45 -0.67 -1.39
N PHE A 212 -11.57 0.24 -1.80
CA PHE A 212 -11.32 0.61 -3.19
C PHE A 212 -9.87 0.28 -3.56
N GLY A 213 -9.65 -0.34 -4.72
CA GLY A 213 -8.31 -0.70 -5.21
C GLY A 213 -8.29 -0.85 -6.73
N ASP A 214 -7.11 -0.80 -7.34
CA ASP A 214 -6.92 -0.88 -8.80
C ASP A 214 -6.17 -2.12 -9.28
N SER A 215 -5.64 -2.91 -8.36
CA SER A 215 -4.66 -3.96 -8.66
C SER A 215 -5.11 -5.30 -8.08
N PHE A 216 -6.14 -5.86 -8.72
CA PHE A 216 -6.66 -7.22 -8.47
C PHE A 216 -6.07 -8.23 -9.48
N GLU A 217 -6.48 -9.50 -9.40
CA GLU A 217 -6.01 -10.60 -10.29
C GLU A 217 -4.51 -10.88 -10.16
N GLY A 218 -4.03 -10.98 -8.92
CA GLY A 218 -2.63 -11.22 -8.59
C GLY A 218 -1.81 -9.95 -8.34
N GLY A 219 -2.47 -8.78 -8.33
CA GLY A 219 -1.94 -7.53 -7.77
C GLY A 219 -1.95 -7.49 -6.23
N ASN A 220 -1.62 -6.33 -5.67
CA ASN A 220 -1.52 -6.13 -4.21
C ASN A 220 -2.88 -5.92 -3.51
N ASP A 221 -3.96 -5.67 -4.24
CA ASP A 221 -5.29 -5.53 -3.66
C ASP A 221 -6.02 -6.88 -3.55
N GLU A 222 -5.60 -7.87 -4.32
CA GLU A 222 -6.18 -9.23 -4.34
C GLU A 222 -6.35 -9.86 -2.94
N PRO A 223 -5.36 -9.77 -2.01
CA PRO A 223 -5.51 -10.34 -0.67
C PRO A 223 -6.71 -9.78 0.12
N VAL A 224 -7.17 -8.56 -0.17
CA VAL A 224 -8.31 -7.96 0.52
C VAL A 224 -9.61 -8.77 0.33
N LYS A 225 -9.72 -9.55 -0.76
CA LYS A 225 -10.85 -10.45 -1.03
C LYS A 225 -11.01 -11.57 0.01
N ASN A 226 -9.97 -11.87 0.79
CA ASN A 226 -10.03 -12.86 1.87
C ASN A 226 -10.84 -12.36 3.09
N ILE A 227 -11.22 -11.07 3.11
CA ILE A 227 -12.00 -10.48 4.21
C ILE A 227 -13.48 -10.59 3.87
N GLN A 228 -14.18 -11.46 4.60
CA GLN A 228 -15.59 -11.71 4.34
C GLN A 228 -16.49 -10.55 4.80
N GLY A 229 -17.47 -10.22 3.97
CA GLY A 229 -18.55 -9.30 4.31
C GLY A 229 -18.26 -7.82 4.11
N ILE A 230 -17.05 -7.43 3.67
CA ILE A 230 -16.77 -6.05 3.25
C ILE A 230 -17.24 -5.81 1.81
N HIS A 231 -17.45 -4.55 1.44
CA HIS A 231 -17.70 -4.14 0.06
C HIS A 231 -16.38 -3.86 -0.64
N ILE A 232 -16.11 -4.50 -1.78
CA ILE A 232 -14.90 -4.27 -2.60
C ILE A 232 -15.32 -3.58 -3.90
N HIS A 233 -14.65 -2.47 -4.19
CA HIS A 233 -14.86 -1.63 -5.37
C HIS A 233 -13.58 -1.66 -6.21
N GLU A 234 -13.57 -2.46 -7.27
CA GLU A 234 -12.45 -2.51 -8.20
C GLU A 234 -12.54 -1.30 -9.15
N VAL A 235 -11.51 -0.47 -9.18
CA VAL A 235 -11.42 0.76 -10.00
C VAL A 235 -10.25 0.66 -10.98
N GLY A 236 -10.35 1.23 -12.18
CA GLY A 236 -9.24 1.17 -13.13
C GLY A 236 -8.21 2.29 -12.96
N ASN A 237 -8.63 3.40 -12.36
CA ASN A 237 -7.84 4.63 -12.22
C ASN A 237 -8.51 5.61 -11.22
N PRO A 238 -7.86 6.75 -10.89
CA PRO A 238 -8.46 7.72 -9.97
C PRO A 238 -9.79 8.34 -10.43
N ASP A 239 -9.98 8.58 -11.73
CA ASP A 239 -11.25 9.14 -12.23
C ASP A 239 -12.43 8.21 -11.96
N ASP A 240 -12.24 6.89 -12.02
CA ASP A 240 -13.28 5.90 -11.69
C ASP A 240 -13.65 6.00 -10.20
N THR A 241 -12.66 6.06 -9.31
CA THR A 241 -12.87 6.25 -7.86
C THR A 241 -13.67 7.51 -7.59
N PHE A 242 -13.25 8.65 -8.13
CA PHE A 242 -13.94 9.93 -7.90
C PHE A 242 -15.29 10.02 -8.61
N GLY A 243 -15.52 9.23 -9.65
CA GLY A 243 -16.86 8.99 -10.20
C GLY A 243 -17.77 8.32 -9.18
N TYR A 244 -17.27 7.26 -8.52
CA TYR A 244 -18.00 6.54 -7.48
C TYR A 244 -18.30 7.42 -6.26
N LEU A 245 -17.31 8.18 -5.77
CA LEU A 245 -17.47 9.04 -4.59
C LEU A 245 -18.55 10.11 -4.75
N LYS A 246 -18.86 10.53 -5.97
CA LYS A 246 -19.95 11.49 -6.25
C LYS A 246 -21.35 10.90 -6.10
N THR A 247 -21.46 9.57 -6.04
CA THR A 247 -22.73 8.84 -5.90
C THR A 247 -23.05 8.44 -4.46
N LEU A 248 -22.08 8.62 -3.55
CA LEU A 248 -22.18 8.35 -2.12
C LEU A 248 -22.52 9.64 -1.35
#